data_AF-A0A353PK89-F1
#
_entry.id   AF-A0A353PK89-F1
#
_cell.length_a   1.000
_cell.length_b   1.000
_cell.length_c   1.000
_cell.angle_alpha   90.00
_cell.angle_beta   90.00
_cell.angle_gamma   90.00
#
_symmetry.space_group_name_H-M   'P 1'
#
loop_
_entity.id
_entity.type
_entity.pdbx_description
1 polymer ?
#
loop_
_entity_poly.entity_id
_entity_poly.type
_entity_poly.pdbx_seq_one_letter_code
_entity_poly.pdbx_strand_id
1 'polypeptide(L)'
;MNQWIERYIYAVVKRLPESMKKEVSEELRANISDMLSDKPTDDEIEAVLKKLGSPRVLANNYRGKDRYVVSPLYYDDYINVLRIVFIIFAVFSVVFGAIDAVISLDSSNLFEMIFEVFGSVISGLFEGLFQAFAIVTIIFWIISYVSQKSTCDEWKVKDLPEIPKASSAKIGRTGSVVGLIFGVTFSVIWVAILMRYLDYFGIYNNGTYLAPIFNQNVTDMFIPYYIASAIFVLIVSLLKIYYAEWRLEVTIPYTAYQILSAILAMVFVTHPDLIHPDLFSWIATSVETTVPEVVNGFTQGMKGFAIFIAIVTGLDIMGTWYKTFKGSKAK
;
A
#
# COMPACT_ATOMS: atom_id res chain seq x y z
N MET A 1 -11.15 56.88 16.60
CA MET A 1 -10.69 55.51 16.86
C MET A 1 -9.73 55.09 15.76
N ASN A 2 -8.56 54.52 16.10
CA ASN A 2 -7.49 54.22 15.15
C ASN A 2 -7.89 53.08 14.18
N GLN A 3 -7.51 53.17 12.91
CA GLN A 3 -7.85 52.20 11.86
C GLN A 3 -7.35 50.78 12.18
N TRP A 4 -6.23 50.65 12.91
CA TRP A 4 -5.66 49.35 13.29
C TRP A 4 -6.53 48.56 14.28
N ILE A 5 -7.14 49.27 15.25
CA ILE A 5 -8.04 48.67 16.23
C ILE A 5 -9.27 48.09 15.52
N GLU A 6 -9.91 48.87 14.64
CA GLU A 6 -11.07 48.41 13.89
C GLU A 6 -10.75 47.22 12.98
N ARG A 7 -9.58 47.21 12.34
CA ARG A 7 -9.11 46.07 11.55
C ARG A 7 -8.90 44.82 12.40
N TYR A 8 -8.34 44.97 13.60
CA TYR A 8 -8.12 43.87 14.53
C TYR A 8 -9.46 43.28 15.01
N ILE A 9 -10.38 44.13 15.45
CA ILE A 9 -11.72 43.73 15.92
C ILE A 9 -12.47 43.03 14.80
N TYR A 10 -12.50 43.62 13.60
CA TYR A 10 -13.12 42.97 12.43
C TYR A 10 -12.47 41.60 12.12
N ALA A 11 -11.14 41.49 12.26
CA ALA A 11 -10.46 40.22 12.06
C ALA A 11 -10.90 39.16 13.09
N VAL A 12 -11.11 39.51 14.36
CA VAL A 12 -11.63 38.57 15.36
C VAL A 12 -13.09 38.21 15.03
N VAL A 13 -13.94 39.22 14.89
CA VAL A 13 -15.40 39.09 14.81
C VAL A 13 -15.87 38.42 13.52
N LYS A 14 -15.22 38.64 12.37
CA LYS A 14 -15.60 37.97 11.10
C LYS A 14 -15.50 36.44 11.18
N ARG A 15 -14.75 35.92 12.16
CA ARG A 15 -14.57 34.50 12.42
C ARG A 15 -15.56 33.98 13.46
N LEU A 16 -16.48 34.76 14.01
CA LEU A 16 -17.45 34.29 14.99
C LEU A 16 -18.82 33.99 14.34
N PRO A 17 -19.66 33.13 14.97
CA PRO A 17 -21.07 32.99 14.58
C PRO A 17 -21.81 34.33 14.65
N GLU A 18 -22.78 34.56 13.77
CA GLU A 18 -23.50 35.85 13.70
C GLU A 18 -24.10 36.29 15.05
N SER A 19 -24.60 35.34 15.85
CA SER A 19 -25.20 35.62 17.16
C SER A 19 -24.22 36.25 18.16
N MET A 20 -22.92 36.00 18.03
CA MET A 20 -21.89 36.49 18.97
C MET A 20 -21.19 37.75 18.46
N LYS A 21 -21.35 38.11 17.19
CA LYS A 21 -20.49 39.13 16.56
C LYS A 21 -20.64 40.51 17.21
N LYS A 22 -21.87 40.92 17.51
CA LYS A 22 -22.16 42.24 18.06
C LYS A 22 -21.60 42.37 19.48
N GLU A 23 -21.95 41.44 20.35
CA GLU A 23 -21.52 41.39 21.75
C GLU A 23 -19.99 41.35 21.86
N VAL A 24 -19.34 40.41 21.15
CA VAL A 24 -17.88 40.29 21.20
C VAL A 24 -17.19 41.52 20.58
N SER A 25 -17.78 42.16 19.56
CA SER A 25 -17.23 43.40 19.00
C SER A 25 -17.26 44.56 20.01
N GLU A 26 -18.35 44.70 20.76
CA GLU A 26 -18.50 45.75 21.78
C GLU A 26 -17.56 45.49 22.97
N GLU A 27 -17.48 44.23 23.43
CA GLU A 27 -16.56 43.78 24.47
C GLU A 27 -15.10 44.02 24.09
N LEU A 28 -14.68 43.64 22.87
CA LEU A 28 -13.30 43.85 22.42
C LEU A 28 -12.97 45.35 22.33
N ARG A 29 -13.92 46.19 21.89
CA ARG A 29 -13.72 47.65 21.82
C ARG A 29 -13.51 48.22 23.22
N ALA A 30 -14.34 47.83 24.18
CA ALA A 30 -14.21 48.28 25.57
C ALA A 30 -12.86 47.84 26.16
N ASN A 31 -12.52 46.56 26.04
CA ASN A 31 -11.29 46.00 26.57
C ASN A 31 -10.04 46.67 25.97
N ILE A 32 -10.00 46.86 24.65
CA ILE A 32 -8.88 47.57 24.00
C ILE A 32 -8.82 49.03 24.46
N SER A 33 -9.96 49.70 24.63
CA SER A 33 -9.99 51.09 25.09
C SER A 33 -9.49 51.22 26.53
N ASP A 34 -9.82 50.28 27.41
CA ASP A 34 -9.36 50.24 28.80
C ASP A 34 -7.86 49.95 28.92
N MET A 35 -7.27 49.28 27.93
CA MET A 35 -5.83 49.00 27.86
C MET A 35 -5.00 50.17 27.32
N LEU A 36 -5.63 51.18 26.71
CA LEU A 36 -4.97 52.31 26.07
C LEU A 36 -5.05 53.56 26.96
N SER A 37 -4.03 54.42 26.88
CA SER A 37 -4.06 55.76 27.47
C SER A 37 -5.06 56.69 26.77
N ASP A 38 -5.42 57.82 27.39
CA ASP A 38 -6.36 58.81 26.84
C ASP A 38 -5.95 59.35 25.44
N LYS A 39 -4.64 59.33 25.14
CA LYS A 39 -4.06 59.75 23.86
C LYS A 39 -3.02 58.72 23.41
N PRO A 40 -3.48 57.56 22.90
CA PRO A 40 -2.58 56.45 22.63
C PRO A 40 -1.72 56.73 21.40
N THR A 41 -0.45 56.37 21.50
CA THR A 41 0.50 56.40 20.37
C THR A 41 0.34 55.17 19.49
N ASP A 42 0.83 55.22 18.25
CA ASP A 42 0.77 54.05 17.35
C ASP A 42 1.57 52.85 17.91
N ASP A 43 2.70 53.10 18.58
CA ASP A 43 3.50 52.06 19.25
C ASP A 43 2.76 51.40 20.42
N GLU A 44 1.99 52.18 21.18
CA GLU A 44 1.15 51.69 22.28
C GLU A 44 0.02 50.80 21.76
N ILE A 45 -0.63 51.22 20.67
CA ILE A 45 -1.67 50.43 20.00
C ILE A 45 -1.09 49.13 19.46
N GLU A 46 0.07 49.17 18.81
CA GLU A 46 0.74 47.97 18.32
C GLU A 46 1.10 47.02 19.47
N ALA A 47 1.60 47.54 20.59
CA ALA A 47 1.94 46.75 21.78
C ALA A 47 0.70 46.08 22.39
N VAL A 48 -0.41 46.79 22.53
CA VAL A 48 -1.69 46.24 23.03
C VAL A 48 -2.22 45.15 22.09
N LEU A 49 -2.25 45.40 20.78
CA LEU A 49 -2.72 44.42 19.81
C LEU A 49 -1.81 43.17 19.77
N LYS A 50 -0.49 43.34 19.88
CA LYS A 50 0.46 42.22 20.01
C LYS A 50 0.24 41.43 21.30
N LYS A 51 -0.07 42.10 22.41
CA LYS A 51 -0.38 41.46 23.70
C LYS A 51 -1.66 40.63 23.64
N LEU A 52 -2.67 41.08 22.88
CA LEU A 52 -3.90 40.31 22.62
C LEU A 52 -3.66 39.11 21.67
N GLY A 53 -2.60 39.15 20.88
CA GLY A 53 -2.13 38.03 20.07
C GLY A 53 -2.83 37.89 18.72
N SER A 54 -2.88 36.67 18.19
CA SER A 54 -3.46 36.41 16.87
C SER A 54 -5.00 36.51 16.90
N PRO A 55 -5.63 37.30 16.00
CA PRO A 55 -7.09 37.36 15.90
C PRO A 55 -7.75 35.99 15.71
N ARG A 56 -7.03 35.04 15.11
CA ARG A 56 -7.53 33.67 14.87
C ARG A 56 -7.65 32.88 16.18
N VAL A 57 -6.66 33.03 17.07
CA VAL A 57 -6.62 32.36 18.37
C VAL A 57 -7.65 32.99 19.31
N LEU A 58 -7.70 34.33 19.36
CA LEU A 58 -8.65 35.04 20.20
C LEU A 58 -10.11 34.72 19.82
N ALA A 59 -10.42 34.69 18.51
CA ALA A 59 -11.76 34.28 18.04
C ALA A 59 -12.11 32.83 18.40
N ASN A 60 -11.11 31.94 18.46
CA ASN A 60 -11.34 30.56 18.87
C ASN A 60 -11.68 30.45 20.36
N ASN A 61 -10.98 31.21 21.21
CA ASN A 61 -11.26 31.31 22.64
C ASN A 61 -12.67 31.82 22.91
N TYR A 62 -13.12 32.86 22.20
CA TYR A 62 -14.49 33.37 22.30
C TYR A 62 -15.56 32.34 21.91
N ARG A 63 -15.28 31.45 20.95
CA ARG A 63 -16.25 30.41 20.55
C ARG A 63 -16.43 29.31 21.59
N GLY A 64 -15.44 29.09 22.47
CA GLY A 64 -15.47 28.04 23.51
C GLY A 64 -15.49 26.59 23.02
N LYS A 65 -15.64 26.33 21.71
CA LYS A 65 -15.63 25.01 21.09
C LYS A 65 -14.84 25.02 19.79
N ASP A 66 -13.82 24.16 19.74
CA ASP A 66 -13.05 23.91 18.54
C ASP A 66 -13.89 23.16 17.49
N ARG A 67 -13.63 23.43 16.20
CA ARG A 67 -14.28 22.72 15.09
C ARG A 67 -13.32 21.71 14.49
N TYR A 68 -13.67 20.44 14.62
CA TYR A 68 -12.94 19.33 14.03
C TYR A 68 -13.87 18.49 13.15
N VAL A 69 -13.35 17.95 12.05
CA VAL A 69 -14.07 16.94 11.25
C VAL A 69 -14.12 15.63 12.03
N VAL A 70 -13.01 15.23 12.63
CA VAL A 70 -12.96 14.11 13.57
C VAL A 70 -12.49 14.67 14.91
N SER A 71 -13.29 14.46 15.96
CA SER A 71 -12.97 14.92 17.31
C SER A 71 -11.62 14.33 17.77
N PRO A 72 -10.77 15.09 18.49
CA PRO A 72 -9.54 14.58 19.09
C PRO A 72 -9.76 13.33 19.95
N LEU A 73 -10.95 13.20 20.57
CA LEU A 73 -11.34 12.04 21.37
C LEU A 73 -11.36 10.73 20.58
N TYR A 74 -11.73 10.76 19.30
CA TYR A 74 -11.87 9.57 18.44
C TYR A 74 -10.78 9.47 17.38
N TYR A 75 -9.77 10.34 17.42
CA TYR A 75 -8.78 10.43 16.35
C TYR A 75 -7.92 9.16 16.23
N ASP A 76 -7.49 8.58 17.36
CA ASP A 76 -6.70 7.35 17.35
C ASP A 76 -7.50 6.16 16.83
N ASP A 77 -8.78 6.05 17.21
CA ASP A 77 -9.69 5.04 16.70
C ASP A 77 -9.90 5.20 15.19
N TYR A 78 -10.10 6.43 14.72
CA TYR A 78 -10.22 6.76 13.31
C TYR A 78 -9.00 6.29 12.50
N ILE A 79 -7.79 6.60 12.98
CA ILE A 79 -6.55 6.19 12.31
C ILE A 79 -6.38 4.67 12.34
N ASN A 80 -6.75 4.00 13.43
CA ASN A 80 -6.70 2.54 13.53
C ASN A 80 -7.67 1.86 12.56
N VAL A 81 -8.91 2.37 12.47
CA VAL A 81 -9.91 1.87 11.51
C VAL A 81 -9.44 2.10 10.08
N LEU A 82 -8.98 3.31 9.74
CA LEU A 82 -8.42 3.59 8.42
C LEU A 82 -7.30 2.64 8.03
N ARG A 83 -6.37 2.37 8.95
CA ARG A 83 -5.25 1.45 8.71
C ARG A 83 -5.74 0.05 8.38
N ILE A 84 -6.76 -0.45 9.09
CA ILE A 84 -7.33 -1.78 8.84
C ILE A 84 -8.07 -1.79 7.51
N VAL A 85 -8.92 -0.80 7.24
CA VAL A 85 -9.70 -0.71 6.00
C VAL A 85 -8.76 -0.59 4.79
N PHE A 86 -7.67 0.18 4.88
CA PHE A 86 -6.69 0.28 3.80
C PHE A 86 -6.01 -1.06 3.48
N ILE A 87 -5.70 -1.86 4.50
CA ILE A 87 -5.15 -3.20 4.29
C ILE A 87 -6.18 -4.08 3.55
N ILE A 88 -7.45 -4.03 3.95
CA ILE A 88 -8.53 -4.82 3.34
C ILE A 88 -8.75 -4.41 1.88
N PHE A 89 -8.88 -3.12 1.61
CA PHE A 89 -9.05 -2.61 0.25
C PHE A 89 -7.83 -2.90 -0.63
N ALA A 90 -6.61 -2.81 -0.08
CA ALA A 90 -5.41 -3.16 -0.83
C ALA A 90 -5.41 -4.63 -1.28
N VAL A 91 -5.85 -5.55 -0.40
CA VAL A 91 -6.02 -6.96 -0.75
C VAL A 91 -7.05 -7.13 -1.87
N PHE A 92 -8.22 -6.51 -1.74
CA PHE A 92 -9.27 -6.61 -2.74
C PHE A 92 -8.85 -6.06 -4.10
N SER A 93 -8.26 -4.86 -4.14
CA SER A 93 -7.80 -4.23 -5.37
C SER A 93 -6.77 -5.10 -6.11
N VAL A 94 -5.88 -5.79 -5.39
CA VAL A 94 -4.93 -6.71 -6.04
C VAL A 94 -5.62 -7.93 -6.61
N VAL A 95 -6.57 -8.53 -5.89
CA VAL A 95 -7.30 -9.72 -6.38
C VAL A 95 -8.16 -9.38 -7.59
N PHE A 96 -8.96 -8.31 -7.52
CA PHE A 96 -9.80 -7.90 -8.63
C PHE A 96 -8.98 -7.37 -9.80
N GLY A 97 -7.94 -6.58 -9.54
CA GLY A 97 -7.02 -6.11 -10.56
C GLY A 97 -6.29 -7.26 -11.26
N ALA A 98 -5.90 -8.31 -10.54
CA ALA A 98 -5.33 -9.52 -11.13
C ALA A 98 -6.30 -10.25 -12.06
N ILE A 99 -7.57 -10.36 -11.67
CA ILE A 99 -8.62 -11.00 -12.48
C ILE A 99 -8.89 -10.17 -13.74
N ASP A 100 -9.09 -8.86 -13.58
CA ASP A 100 -9.33 -7.94 -14.69
C ASP A 100 -8.14 -7.92 -15.67
N ALA A 101 -6.91 -7.87 -15.15
CA ALA A 101 -5.69 -7.96 -15.92
C ALA A 101 -5.46 -9.31 -16.63
N VAL A 102 -6.27 -10.34 -16.40
CA VAL A 102 -6.21 -11.59 -17.18
C VAL A 102 -7.34 -11.63 -18.22
N ILE A 103 -8.51 -11.09 -17.88
CA ILE A 103 -9.70 -11.12 -18.74
C ILE A 103 -9.64 -10.03 -19.82
N SER A 104 -9.22 -8.83 -19.44
CA SER A 104 -9.39 -7.59 -20.22
C SER A 104 -8.16 -7.17 -21.02
N LEU A 105 -7.09 -7.97 -21.05
CA LEU A 105 -5.86 -7.64 -21.80
C LEU A 105 -6.13 -7.50 -23.30
N ASP A 106 -5.91 -6.30 -23.83
CA ASP A 106 -6.04 -5.99 -25.27
C ASP A 106 -4.82 -5.20 -25.80
N SER A 107 -3.69 -5.28 -25.09
CA SER A 107 -2.48 -4.51 -25.38
C SER A 107 -1.73 -5.02 -26.62
N SER A 108 -1.26 -4.07 -27.43
CA SER A 108 -0.66 -4.33 -28.74
C SER A 108 0.83 -4.69 -28.69
N ASN A 109 1.49 -4.53 -27.54
CA ASN A 109 2.87 -4.92 -27.32
C ASN A 109 3.17 -5.23 -25.84
N LEU A 110 4.29 -5.91 -25.58
CA LEU A 110 4.72 -6.32 -24.23
C LEU A 110 4.82 -5.16 -23.23
N PHE A 111 5.32 -4.01 -23.68
CA PHE A 111 5.52 -2.86 -22.80
C PHE A 111 4.18 -2.27 -22.37
N GLU A 112 3.26 -2.05 -23.31
CA GLU A 112 1.88 -1.64 -23.03
C GLU A 112 1.19 -2.60 -22.08
N MET A 113 1.33 -3.91 -22.28
CA MET A 113 0.74 -4.91 -21.38
C MET A 113 1.24 -4.75 -19.95
N ILE A 114 2.57 -4.65 -19.75
CA ILE A 114 3.12 -4.49 -18.40
C ILE A 114 2.60 -3.20 -17.77
N PHE A 115 2.59 -2.10 -18.52
CA PHE A 115 2.05 -0.82 -18.05
C PHE A 115 0.56 -0.86 -17.75
N GLU A 116 -0.22 -1.59 -18.54
CA GLU A 116 -1.66 -1.78 -18.36
C GLU A 116 -1.95 -2.59 -17.09
N VAL A 117 -1.24 -3.69 -16.85
CA VAL A 117 -1.39 -4.50 -15.64
C VAL A 117 -1.03 -3.68 -14.39
N PHE A 118 0.12 -3.00 -14.39
CA PHE A 118 0.49 -2.12 -13.28
C PHE A 118 -0.48 -0.95 -13.13
N GLY A 119 -0.89 -0.36 -14.25
CA GLY A 119 -1.83 0.76 -14.30
C GLY A 119 -3.18 0.40 -13.68
N SER A 120 -3.75 -0.75 -14.05
CA SER A 120 -5.01 -1.27 -13.51
C SER A 120 -4.92 -1.57 -12.01
N VAL A 121 -3.84 -2.24 -11.58
CA VAL A 121 -3.64 -2.54 -10.14
C VAL A 121 -3.49 -1.24 -9.33
N ILE A 122 -2.69 -0.28 -9.81
CA ILE A 122 -2.45 0.99 -9.10
C ILE A 122 -3.69 1.88 -9.11
N SER A 123 -4.41 1.98 -10.24
CA SER A 123 -5.62 2.79 -10.33
C SER A 123 -6.71 2.23 -9.43
N GLY A 124 -6.94 0.91 -9.46
CA GLY A 124 -7.90 0.23 -8.58
C GLY A 124 -7.52 0.31 -7.10
N LEU A 125 -6.22 0.33 -6.76
CA LEU A 125 -5.75 0.62 -5.41
C LEU A 125 -6.08 2.06 -5.00
N PHE A 126 -5.75 3.04 -5.85
CA PHE A 126 -5.98 4.45 -5.53
C PHE A 126 -7.47 4.76 -5.36
N GLU A 127 -8.31 4.27 -6.27
CA GLU A 127 -9.77 4.42 -6.20
C GLU A 127 -10.34 3.78 -4.93
N GLY A 128 -9.98 2.52 -4.65
CA GLY A 128 -10.44 1.81 -3.47
C GLY A 128 -10.01 2.48 -2.16
N LEU A 129 -8.76 2.92 -2.07
CA LEU A 129 -8.24 3.63 -0.90
C LEU A 129 -8.90 5.00 -0.71
N PHE A 130 -9.14 5.73 -1.80
CA PHE A 130 -9.84 7.02 -1.75
C PHE A 130 -11.27 6.86 -1.26
N GLN A 131 -12.00 5.88 -1.79
CA GLN A 131 -13.37 5.58 -1.36
C GLN A 131 -13.42 5.13 0.10
N ALA A 132 -12.52 4.23 0.51
CA ALA A 132 -12.37 3.80 1.89
C ALA A 132 -12.10 4.99 2.83
N PHE A 133 -11.17 5.87 2.46
CA PHE A 133 -10.87 7.07 3.22
C PHE A 133 -12.10 7.97 3.39
N ALA A 134 -12.81 8.23 2.29
CA ALA A 134 -14.01 9.06 2.31
C ALA A 134 -15.09 8.48 3.23
N ILE A 135 -15.41 7.19 3.09
CA ILE A 135 -16.45 6.52 3.90
C ILE A 135 -16.09 6.53 5.38
N VAL A 136 -14.86 6.13 5.73
CA VAL A 136 -14.42 6.10 7.13
C VAL A 136 -14.43 7.51 7.74
N THR A 137 -13.98 8.52 6.99
CA THR A 137 -14.01 9.93 7.43
C THR A 137 -15.43 10.40 7.68
N ILE A 138 -16.37 10.10 6.78
CA ILE A 138 -17.79 10.46 6.93
C ILE A 138 -18.38 9.80 8.17
N ILE A 139 -18.10 8.51 8.41
CA ILE A 139 -18.58 7.79 9.60
C ILE A 139 -18.06 8.46 10.88
N PHE A 140 -16.76 8.73 10.98
CA PHE A 140 -16.17 9.36 12.16
C PHE A 140 -16.59 10.83 12.33
N TRP A 141 -16.89 11.53 11.23
CA TRP A 141 -17.50 12.85 11.28
C TRP A 141 -18.91 12.81 11.87
N ILE A 142 -19.74 11.84 11.46
CA ILE A 142 -21.08 11.63 12.02
C ILE A 142 -20.98 11.27 13.51
N ILE A 143 -20.10 10.33 13.90
CA ILE A 143 -19.87 9.96 15.31
C ILE A 143 -19.45 11.19 16.13
N SER A 144 -18.52 12.00 15.62
CA SER A 144 -18.04 13.22 16.28
C SER A 144 -19.13 14.30 16.41
N TYR A 145 -20.08 14.35 15.46
CA TYR A 145 -21.19 15.29 15.48
C TYR A 145 -22.30 14.87 16.46
N VAL A 146 -22.63 13.57 16.50
CA VAL A 146 -23.68 13.02 17.37
C VAL A 146 -23.23 12.99 18.83
N SER A 147 -21.99 12.55 19.09
CA SER A 147 -21.40 12.50 20.45
C SER A 147 -21.37 13.86 21.16
N GLN A 148 -21.24 14.97 20.42
CA GLN A 148 -21.33 16.32 21.00
C GLN A 148 -22.73 16.69 21.51
N LYS A 149 -23.77 15.98 21.07
CA LYS A 149 -25.18 16.24 21.42
C LYS A 149 -25.75 15.24 22.44
N SER A 150 -25.14 14.07 22.56
CA SER A 150 -25.55 13.02 23.49
C SER A 150 -24.67 13.00 24.74
N THR A 151 -25.26 12.95 25.92
CA THR A 151 -24.55 12.51 27.14
C THR A 151 -24.23 11.03 26.98
N CYS A 152 -22.96 10.68 26.78
CA CYS A 152 -22.52 9.29 26.70
C CYS A 152 -22.94 8.52 27.96
N ASP A 153 -23.25 7.22 27.81
CA ASP A 153 -23.54 6.32 28.91
C ASP A 153 -22.45 6.38 30.00
N GLU A 154 -22.84 6.21 31.26
CA GLU A 154 -21.89 6.15 32.39
C GLU A 154 -20.93 4.97 32.21
N TRP A 155 -19.69 5.29 31.82
CA TRP A 155 -18.60 4.33 31.73
C TRP A 155 -18.39 3.60 33.07
N LYS A 156 -18.30 2.27 33.05
CA LYS A 156 -18.02 1.46 34.24
C LYS A 156 -16.60 0.92 34.19
N VAL A 157 -15.95 0.85 35.35
CA VAL A 157 -14.59 0.27 35.50
C VAL A 157 -14.52 -1.18 34.96
N LYS A 158 -15.64 -1.92 34.96
CA LYS A 158 -15.74 -3.28 34.43
C LYS A 158 -15.62 -3.35 32.90
N ASP A 159 -15.74 -2.23 32.20
CA ASP A 159 -15.63 -2.14 30.74
C ASP A 159 -14.17 -1.94 30.28
N LEU A 160 -13.20 -1.95 31.21
CA LEU A 160 -11.78 -1.91 30.88
C LEU A 160 -11.39 -3.20 30.13
N PRO A 161 -10.75 -3.08 28.94
CA PRO A 161 -10.26 -4.22 28.22
C PRO A 161 -9.12 -4.92 28.98
N GLU A 162 -9.04 -6.24 28.84
CA GLU A 162 -7.93 -7.01 29.40
C GLU A 162 -6.60 -6.60 28.74
N ILE A 163 -5.51 -6.66 29.53
CA ILE A 163 -4.17 -6.30 29.04
C ILE A 163 -3.74 -7.33 27.98
N PRO A 164 -3.48 -6.91 26.73
CA PRO A 164 -3.04 -7.84 25.70
C PRO A 164 -1.65 -8.39 26.02
N LYS A 165 -1.46 -9.70 25.83
CA LYS A 165 -0.16 -10.37 26.03
C LYS A 165 0.88 -9.80 25.06
N ALA A 166 2.04 -9.40 25.58
CA ALA A 166 3.13 -8.89 24.76
C ALA A 166 3.63 -9.96 23.79
N SER A 167 3.68 -9.62 22.50
CA SER A 167 4.23 -10.48 21.45
C SER A 167 5.49 -9.86 20.86
N SER A 168 6.56 -10.64 20.89
CA SER A 168 7.94 -10.30 20.52
C SER A 168 8.29 -10.60 19.06
N ALA A 169 7.35 -11.15 18.28
CA ALA A 169 7.60 -11.72 16.94
C ALA A 169 6.78 -11.06 15.82
N LYS A 170 6.53 -9.76 15.90
CA LYS A 170 5.59 -9.06 15.00
C LYS A 170 6.10 -9.01 13.55
N ILE A 171 5.20 -9.28 12.61
CA ILE A 171 5.35 -9.03 11.17
C ILE A 171 4.73 -7.65 10.87
N GLY A 172 5.46 -6.81 10.14
CA GLY A 172 4.93 -5.53 9.67
C GLY A 172 3.80 -5.75 8.66
N ARG A 173 2.56 -5.40 9.03
CA ARG A 173 1.38 -5.54 8.15
C ARG A 173 1.57 -4.80 6.82
N THR A 174 2.16 -3.60 6.84
CA THR A 174 2.48 -2.83 5.63
C THR A 174 3.43 -3.57 4.70
N GLY A 175 4.50 -4.18 5.26
CA GLY A 175 5.45 -4.98 4.47
C GLY A 175 4.79 -6.21 3.85
N SER A 176 3.91 -6.88 4.59
CA SER A 176 3.14 -8.01 4.07
C SER A 176 2.19 -7.62 2.94
N VAL A 177 1.53 -6.46 3.03
CA VAL A 177 0.66 -5.93 1.97
C VAL A 177 1.46 -5.55 0.73
N VAL A 178 2.60 -4.87 0.89
CA VAL A 178 3.49 -4.54 -0.22
C VAL A 178 3.97 -5.81 -0.91
N GLY A 179 4.40 -6.81 -0.13
CA GLY A 179 4.80 -8.12 -0.67
C GLY A 179 3.67 -8.84 -1.40
N LEU A 180 2.42 -8.74 -0.91
CA LEU A 180 1.24 -9.26 -1.58
C LEU A 180 1.03 -8.60 -2.93
N ILE A 181 1.03 -7.25 -2.98
CA ILE A 181 0.84 -6.48 -4.22
C ILE A 181 1.87 -6.92 -5.26
N PHE A 182 3.17 -6.84 -4.94
CA PHE A 182 4.21 -7.22 -5.90
C PHE A 182 4.15 -8.69 -6.27
N GLY A 183 4.00 -9.60 -5.30
CA GLY A 183 3.98 -11.04 -5.54
C GLY A 183 2.85 -11.47 -6.48
N VAL A 184 1.64 -10.94 -6.27
CA VAL A 184 0.49 -11.25 -7.13
C VAL A 184 0.63 -10.56 -8.48
N THR A 185 0.99 -9.27 -8.54
CA THR A 185 1.17 -8.55 -9.81
C THR A 185 2.23 -9.20 -10.70
N PHE A 186 3.39 -9.57 -10.15
CA PHE A 186 4.40 -10.29 -10.94
C PHE A 186 3.93 -11.67 -11.40
N SER A 187 3.15 -12.38 -10.57
CA SER A 187 2.58 -13.67 -10.95
C SER A 187 1.59 -13.53 -12.11
N VAL A 188 0.75 -12.49 -12.09
CA VAL A 188 -0.20 -12.17 -13.17
C VAL A 188 0.53 -11.81 -14.44
N ILE A 189 1.53 -10.92 -14.37
CA ILE A 189 2.36 -10.55 -15.53
C ILE A 189 3.03 -11.79 -16.12
N TRP A 190 3.59 -12.66 -15.27
CA TRP A 190 4.23 -13.88 -15.72
C TRP A 190 3.25 -14.79 -16.46
N VAL A 191 2.07 -15.06 -15.87
CA VAL A 191 1.02 -15.86 -16.52
C VAL A 191 0.55 -15.21 -17.83
N ALA A 192 0.37 -13.90 -17.88
CA ALA A 192 -0.01 -13.17 -19.08
C ALA A 192 1.03 -13.32 -20.20
N ILE A 193 2.32 -13.22 -19.87
CA ILE A 193 3.41 -13.46 -20.82
C ILE A 193 3.31 -14.86 -21.40
N LEU A 194 3.18 -15.89 -20.56
CA LEU A 194 3.08 -17.28 -21.01
C LEU A 194 1.84 -17.52 -21.90
N MET A 195 0.71 -16.86 -21.62
CA MET A 195 -0.53 -17.07 -22.37
C MET A 195 -0.59 -16.35 -23.73
N ARG A 196 -0.10 -15.11 -23.82
CA ARG A 196 -0.42 -14.22 -24.95
C ARG A 196 0.77 -13.53 -25.59
N TYR A 197 1.92 -13.48 -24.92
CA TYR A 197 3.03 -12.64 -25.37
C TYR A 197 4.35 -13.39 -25.57
N LEU A 198 4.35 -14.73 -25.60
CA LEU A 198 5.53 -15.52 -25.93
C LEU A 198 6.07 -15.22 -27.34
N ASP A 199 5.20 -14.91 -28.29
CA ASP A 199 5.58 -14.63 -29.69
C ASP A 199 6.42 -13.35 -29.82
N TYR A 200 6.40 -12.44 -28.84
CA TYR A 200 7.31 -11.30 -28.81
C TYR A 200 8.74 -11.69 -28.44
N PHE A 201 8.92 -12.84 -27.78
CA PHE A 201 10.22 -13.45 -27.54
C PHE A 201 10.54 -14.39 -28.71
N GLY A 202 10.78 -13.80 -29.88
CA GLY A 202 11.09 -14.50 -31.12
C GLY A 202 12.48 -14.19 -31.67
N ILE A 203 12.90 -14.99 -32.65
CA ILE A 203 14.06 -14.68 -33.48
C ILE A 203 13.60 -13.68 -34.54
N TYR A 204 14.24 -12.50 -34.56
CA TYR A 204 13.99 -11.47 -35.55
C TYR A 204 15.22 -11.30 -36.44
N ASN A 205 15.01 -11.20 -37.75
CA ASN A 205 16.04 -10.82 -38.71
C ASN A 205 15.60 -9.55 -39.43
N ASN A 206 16.34 -8.45 -39.27
CA ASN A 206 15.98 -7.14 -39.86
C ASN A 206 14.52 -6.70 -39.60
N GLY A 207 13.97 -7.03 -38.43
CA GLY A 207 12.60 -6.67 -38.03
C GLY A 207 11.50 -7.62 -38.49
N THR A 208 11.79 -8.67 -39.26
CA THR A 208 10.81 -9.72 -39.58
C THR A 208 10.88 -10.86 -38.56
N TYR A 209 9.72 -11.27 -38.06
CA TYR A 209 9.58 -12.42 -37.16
C TYR A 209 9.84 -13.71 -37.94
N LEU A 210 10.79 -14.52 -37.47
CA LEU A 210 11.17 -15.78 -38.13
C LEU A 210 10.64 -17.01 -37.40
N ALA A 211 10.84 -17.09 -36.09
CA ALA A 211 10.48 -18.26 -35.30
C ALA A 211 10.34 -17.91 -33.80
N PRO A 212 9.51 -18.67 -33.05
CA PRO A 212 9.40 -18.52 -31.60
C PRO A 212 10.65 -19.05 -30.89
N ILE A 213 11.03 -18.42 -29.77
CA ILE A 213 12.10 -18.93 -28.90
C ILE A 213 11.58 -20.05 -27.99
N PHE A 214 10.36 -19.89 -27.49
CA PHE A 214 9.75 -20.83 -26.55
C PHE A 214 8.83 -21.81 -27.28
N ASN A 215 8.82 -23.06 -26.81
CA ASN A 215 7.85 -24.04 -27.24
C ASN A 215 6.52 -23.80 -26.52
N GLN A 216 5.52 -23.37 -27.27
CA GLN A 216 4.21 -23.02 -26.72
C GLN A 216 3.51 -24.23 -26.10
N ASN A 217 3.64 -25.43 -26.68
CA ASN A 217 3.03 -26.65 -26.12
C ASN A 217 3.55 -26.95 -24.70
N VAL A 218 4.85 -26.75 -24.47
CA VAL A 218 5.44 -26.94 -23.15
C VAL A 218 4.98 -25.82 -22.23
N THR A 219 5.02 -24.57 -22.69
CA THR A 219 4.66 -23.43 -21.86
C THR A 219 3.20 -23.48 -21.40
N ASP A 220 2.27 -23.81 -22.31
CA ASP A 220 0.84 -23.97 -22.03
C ASP A 220 0.57 -25.02 -20.96
N MET A 221 1.33 -26.11 -20.96
CA MET A 221 1.26 -27.15 -19.92
C MET A 221 1.59 -26.59 -18.53
N PHE A 222 2.47 -25.61 -18.41
CA PHE A 222 2.88 -25.03 -17.12
C PHE A 222 1.94 -23.94 -16.60
N ILE A 223 1.09 -23.34 -17.45
CA ILE A 223 0.20 -22.22 -17.08
C ILE A 223 -0.69 -22.56 -15.87
N PRO A 224 -1.41 -23.70 -15.80
CA PRO A 224 -2.25 -24.03 -14.66
C PRO A 224 -1.45 -24.12 -13.34
N TYR A 225 -0.21 -24.58 -13.39
CA TYR A 225 0.66 -24.67 -12.21
C TYR A 225 1.11 -23.29 -11.73
N TYR A 226 1.40 -22.36 -12.64
CA TYR A 226 1.71 -20.97 -12.29
C TYR A 226 0.49 -20.24 -11.73
N ILE A 227 -0.72 -20.50 -12.24
CA ILE A 227 -1.97 -19.98 -11.65
C ILE A 227 -2.18 -20.54 -10.24
N ALA A 228 -1.98 -21.85 -10.02
CA ALA A 228 -2.06 -22.45 -8.70
C ALA A 228 -1.02 -21.86 -7.73
N SER A 229 0.20 -21.62 -8.21
CA SER A 229 1.26 -20.94 -7.45
C SER A 229 0.86 -19.49 -7.09
N ALA A 230 0.22 -18.76 -8.00
CA ALA A 230 -0.29 -17.41 -7.75
C ALA A 230 -1.39 -17.38 -6.67
N ILE A 231 -2.29 -18.36 -6.69
CA ILE A 231 -3.31 -18.52 -5.64
C ILE A 231 -2.64 -18.88 -4.31
N PHE A 232 -1.63 -19.73 -4.33
CA PHE A 232 -0.96 -20.14 -3.09
C PHE A 232 -0.19 -18.97 -2.44
N VAL A 233 0.51 -18.13 -3.23
CA VAL A 233 1.18 -16.93 -2.68
C VAL A 233 0.19 -15.93 -2.11
N LEU A 234 -0.99 -15.79 -2.72
CA LEU A 234 -2.07 -14.96 -2.19
C LEU A 234 -2.48 -15.45 -0.80
N ILE A 235 -2.80 -16.74 -0.65
CA ILE A 235 -3.22 -17.34 0.63
C ILE A 235 -2.15 -17.12 1.70
N VAL A 236 -0.89 -17.42 1.40
CA VAL A 236 0.23 -17.24 2.33
C VAL A 236 0.39 -15.78 2.74
N SER A 237 0.20 -14.84 1.81
CA SER A 237 0.27 -13.41 2.09
C SER A 237 -0.88 -12.94 2.99
N LEU A 238 -2.08 -13.48 2.80
CA LEU A 238 -3.22 -13.24 3.69
C LEU A 238 -2.97 -13.76 5.10
N LEU A 239 -2.37 -14.95 5.25
CA LEU A 239 -1.98 -15.48 6.57
C LEU A 239 -0.96 -14.57 7.27
N LYS A 240 0.02 -14.03 6.54
CA LYS A 240 1.00 -13.06 7.08
C LYS A 240 0.32 -11.77 7.56
N ILE A 241 -0.70 -11.29 6.85
CA ILE A 241 -1.46 -10.08 7.22
C ILE A 241 -2.34 -10.36 8.44
N TYR A 242 -3.03 -11.50 8.46
CA TYR A 242 -3.97 -11.89 9.52
C TYR A 242 -3.27 -12.12 10.85
N TYR A 243 -2.29 -13.02 10.88
CA TYR A 243 -1.58 -13.35 12.12
C TYR A 243 -0.60 -12.26 12.55
N ALA A 244 -0.04 -11.50 11.61
CA ALA A 244 0.92 -10.42 11.84
C ALA A 244 2.08 -10.80 12.79
N GLU A 245 2.44 -12.08 12.84
CA GLU A 245 3.47 -12.66 13.70
C GLU A 245 4.11 -13.87 13.04
N TRP A 246 5.41 -14.05 13.23
CA TRP A 246 6.11 -15.26 12.80
C TRP A 246 5.81 -16.40 13.78
N ARG A 247 4.80 -17.20 13.42
CA ARG A 247 4.42 -18.44 14.11
C ARG A 247 4.48 -19.63 13.15
N LEU A 248 4.36 -20.84 13.67
CA LEU A 248 4.43 -22.07 12.86
C LEU A 248 3.32 -22.11 11.81
N GLU A 249 2.13 -21.61 12.14
CA GLU A 249 0.95 -21.56 11.29
C GLU A 249 1.14 -20.67 10.04
N VAL A 250 2.09 -19.72 10.07
CA VAL A 250 2.45 -18.87 8.93
C VAL A 250 3.73 -19.38 8.25
N THR A 251 4.69 -19.85 9.05
CA THR A 251 6.02 -20.24 8.57
C THR A 251 5.98 -21.52 7.73
N ILE A 252 5.16 -22.50 8.13
CA ILE A 252 5.01 -23.77 7.42
C ILE A 252 4.43 -23.55 6.01
N PRO A 253 3.26 -22.91 5.83
CA PRO A 253 2.71 -22.70 4.49
C PRO A 253 3.59 -21.78 3.64
N TYR A 254 4.28 -20.80 4.23
CA TYR A 254 5.25 -19.99 3.51
C TYR A 254 6.44 -20.81 3.00
N THR A 255 6.99 -21.70 3.83
CA THR A 255 8.09 -22.58 3.44
C THR A 255 7.64 -23.55 2.34
N ALA A 256 6.44 -24.11 2.46
CA ALA A 256 5.86 -24.98 1.44
C ALA A 256 5.70 -24.26 0.10
N TYR A 257 5.17 -23.04 0.11
CA TYR A 257 5.08 -22.20 -1.08
C TYR A 257 6.45 -21.95 -1.72
N GLN A 258 7.45 -21.54 -0.93
CA GLN A 258 8.80 -21.27 -1.43
C GLN A 258 9.43 -22.50 -2.10
N ILE A 259 9.28 -23.67 -1.49
CA ILE A 259 9.81 -24.93 -2.04
C ILE A 259 9.07 -25.30 -3.33
N LEU A 260 7.73 -25.30 -3.32
CA LEU A 260 6.94 -25.67 -4.50
C LEU A 260 7.17 -24.70 -5.66
N SER A 261 7.25 -23.40 -5.38
CA SER A 261 7.51 -22.37 -6.40
C SER A 261 8.93 -22.52 -6.98
N ALA A 262 9.93 -22.79 -6.14
CA ALA A 262 11.30 -23.05 -6.60
C ALA A 262 11.39 -24.32 -7.45
N ILE A 263 10.72 -25.41 -7.04
CA ILE A 263 10.65 -26.65 -7.83
C ILE A 263 9.97 -26.38 -9.17
N LEU A 264 8.82 -25.71 -9.18
CA LEU A 264 8.09 -25.36 -10.39
C LEU A 264 8.97 -24.56 -11.36
N ALA A 265 9.66 -23.53 -10.86
CA ALA A 265 10.59 -22.73 -11.65
C ALA A 265 11.76 -23.56 -12.19
N MET A 266 12.36 -24.44 -11.37
CA MET A 266 13.45 -25.31 -11.82
C MET A 266 12.99 -26.29 -12.91
N VAL A 267 11.84 -26.94 -12.71
CA VAL A 267 11.29 -27.90 -13.68
C VAL A 267 10.94 -27.19 -14.99
N PHE A 268 10.34 -26.00 -14.93
CA PHE A 268 10.03 -25.20 -16.11
C PHE A 268 11.30 -24.85 -16.90
N VAL A 269 12.26 -24.20 -16.24
CA VAL A 269 13.53 -23.73 -16.84
C VAL A 269 14.37 -24.88 -17.38
N THR A 270 14.41 -26.03 -16.69
CA THR A 270 15.25 -27.17 -17.12
C THR A 270 14.55 -28.13 -18.07
N HIS A 271 13.31 -27.83 -18.49
CA HIS A 271 12.56 -28.70 -19.40
C HIS A 271 13.29 -28.78 -20.77
N PRO A 272 13.64 -29.98 -21.27
CA PRO A 272 14.45 -30.15 -22.49
C PRO A 272 13.85 -29.47 -23.72
N ASP A 273 12.53 -29.56 -23.87
CA ASP A 273 11.81 -29.02 -25.02
C ASP A 273 11.29 -27.59 -24.82
N LEU A 274 11.68 -26.89 -23.75
CA LEU A 274 11.21 -25.52 -23.48
C LEU A 274 11.61 -24.56 -24.60
N ILE A 275 12.83 -24.71 -25.11
CA ILE A 275 13.41 -23.82 -26.12
C ILE A 275 13.29 -24.49 -27.49
N HIS A 276 12.84 -23.72 -28.48
CA HIS A 276 12.72 -24.20 -29.85
C HIS A 276 14.11 -24.52 -30.44
N PRO A 277 14.31 -25.69 -31.09
CA PRO A 277 15.61 -26.07 -31.64
C PRO A 277 16.23 -25.07 -32.62
N ASP A 278 15.38 -24.30 -33.31
CA ASP A 278 15.79 -23.27 -34.26
C ASP A 278 16.63 -22.18 -33.61
N LEU A 279 16.41 -21.89 -32.32
CA LEU A 279 17.24 -20.92 -31.59
C LEU A 279 18.68 -21.40 -31.51
N PHE A 280 18.91 -22.67 -31.15
CA PHE A 280 20.26 -23.21 -31.03
C PHE A 280 20.97 -23.22 -32.39
N SER A 281 20.25 -23.53 -33.47
CA SER A 281 20.77 -23.48 -34.83
C SER A 281 21.15 -22.05 -35.26
N TRP A 282 20.31 -21.07 -34.93
CA TRP A 282 20.56 -19.66 -35.22
C TRP A 282 21.76 -19.10 -34.44
N ILE A 283 21.88 -19.40 -33.15
CA ILE A 283 23.03 -19.00 -32.32
C ILE A 283 24.31 -19.65 -32.84
N ALA A 284 24.30 -20.94 -33.14
CA ALA A 284 25.46 -21.67 -33.65
C ALA A 284 25.99 -21.03 -34.95
N THR A 285 25.08 -20.66 -35.85
CA THR A 285 25.42 -19.98 -37.11
C THR A 285 25.98 -18.57 -36.86
N SER A 286 25.41 -17.84 -35.90
CA SER A 286 25.81 -16.45 -35.60
C SER A 286 27.15 -16.33 -34.86
N VAL A 287 27.52 -17.36 -34.10
CA VAL A 287 28.75 -17.41 -33.27
C VAL A 287 29.82 -18.30 -33.91
N GLU A 288 29.59 -18.81 -35.13
CA GLU A 288 30.50 -19.70 -35.87
C GLU A 288 30.93 -20.96 -35.08
N THR A 289 30.00 -21.57 -34.35
CA THR A 289 30.21 -22.74 -33.47
C THR A 289 29.24 -23.88 -33.83
N THR A 290 29.36 -25.03 -33.17
CA THR A 290 28.49 -26.19 -33.41
C THR A 290 27.25 -26.17 -32.50
N VAL A 291 26.11 -26.64 -33.00
CA VAL A 291 24.86 -26.72 -32.21
C VAL A 291 25.04 -27.46 -30.87
N PRO A 292 25.76 -28.62 -30.80
CA PRO A 292 25.98 -29.30 -29.53
C PRO A 292 26.74 -28.47 -28.49
N GLU A 293 27.70 -27.64 -28.92
CA GLU A 293 28.44 -26.74 -28.01
C GLU A 293 27.52 -25.66 -27.44
N VAL A 294 26.65 -25.07 -28.27
CA VAL A 294 25.65 -24.09 -27.82
C VAL A 294 24.66 -24.72 -26.84
N VAL A 295 24.13 -25.90 -27.16
CA VAL A 295 23.18 -26.62 -26.30
C VAL A 295 23.82 -27.00 -24.97
N ASN A 296 25.08 -27.44 -24.98
CA ASN A 296 25.82 -27.74 -23.75
C ASN A 296 26.03 -26.47 -22.90
N GLY A 297 26.47 -25.36 -23.52
CA GLY A 297 26.62 -24.07 -22.84
C GLY A 297 25.32 -23.58 -22.21
N PHE A 298 24.21 -23.63 -22.96
CA PHE A 298 22.88 -23.30 -22.48
C PHE A 298 22.47 -24.19 -21.30
N THR A 299 22.64 -25.50 -21.42
CA THR A 299 22.30 -26.47 -20.36
C THR A 299 23.09 -26.20 -19.07
N GLN A 300 24.38 -25.87 -19.17
CA GLN A 300 25.20 -25.50 -18.01
C GLN A 300 24.73 -24.18 -17.39
N GLY A 301 24.37 -23.19 -18.21
CA GLY A 301 23.77 -21.94 -17.76
C GLY A 301 22.47 -22.17 -16.97
N MET A 302 21.57 -23.00 -17.49
CA MET A 302 20.30 -23.33 -16.84
C MET A 302 20.50 -24.10 -15.53
N LYS A 303 21.48 -25.02 -15.47
CA LYS A 303 21.87 -25.69 -14.22
C LYS A 303 22.42 -24.70 -13.19
N GLY A 304 23.29 -23.77 -13.61
CA GLY A 304 23.80 -22.71 -12.76
C GLY A 304 22.69 -21.82 -12.20
N PHE A 305 21.73 -21.44 -13.04
CA PHE A 305 20.56 -20.67 -12.63
C PHE A 305 19.66 -21.43 -11.66
N ALA A 306 19.43 -22.73 -11.87
CA ALA A 306 18.69 -23.58 -10.94
C ALA A 306 19.37 -23.68 -9.56
N ILE A 307 20.71 -23.83 -9.53
CA ILE A 307 21.49 -23.82 -8.28
C ILE A 307 21.36 -22.47 -7.58
N PHE A 308 21.42 -21.37 -8.33
CA PHE A 308 21.24 -20.03 -7.78
C PHE A 308 19.87 -19.86 -7.11
N ILE A 309 18.78 -20.30 -7.78
CA ILE A 309 17.43 -20.30 -7.19
C ILE A 309 17.42 -21.11 -5.89
N ALA A 310 17.99 -22.32 -5.89
CA ALA A 310 18.03 -23.18 -4.71
C ALA A 310 18.72 -22.51 -3.51
N ILE A 311 19.85 -21.82 -3.75
CA ILE A 311 20.60 -21.10 -2.72
C ILE A 311 19.78 -19.94 -2.17
N VAL A 312 19.21 -19.09 -3.03
CA VAL A 312 18.42 -17.92 -2.62
C VAL A 312 17.20 -18.35 -1.81
N THR A 313 16.47 -19.35 -2.29
CA THR A 313 15.31 -19.92 -1.56
C THR A 313 15.73 -20.51 -0.22
N GLY A 314 16.86 -21.23 -0.17
CA GLY A 314 17.41 -21.78 1.06
C GLY A 314 17.72 -20.71 2.11
N LEU A 315 18.39 -19.62 1.70
CA LEU A 315 18.72 -18.50 2.58
C LEU A 315 17.48 -17.80 3.14
N ASP A 316 16.45 -17.58 2.30
CA ASP A 316 15.20 -16.96 2.73
C ASP A 316 14.42 -17.84 3.73
N ILE A 317 14.36 -19.15 3.48
CA ILE A 317 13.75 -20.12 4.40
C ILE A 317 14.50 -20.10 5.74
N MET A 318 15.83 -20.18 5.72
CA MET A 318 16.64 -20.13 6.95
C MET A 318 16.41 -18.84 7.74
N GLY A 319 16.40 -17.69 7.06
CA GLY A 319 16.13 -16.40 7.68
C GLY A 319 14.73 -16.30 8.28
N THR A 320 13.74 -16.94 7.64
CA THR A 320 12.36 -16.98 8.13
C THR A 320 12.24 -17.85 9.38
N TRP A 321 12.78 -19.07 9.36
CA TRP A 321 12.76 -19.96 10.52
C TRP A 321 13.52 -19.40 11.71
N TYR A 322 14.64 -18.70 11.48
CA TYR A 322 15.36 -17.99 12.54
C TYR A 322 14.46 -16.95 13.25
N LYS A 323 13.68 -16.17 12.50
CA LYS A 323 12.71 -15.20 13.06
C LYS A 323 11.62 -15.91 13.87
N THR A 324 11.10 -17.03 13.37
CA THR A 324 10.07 -17.83 14.04
C THR A 324 10.56 -18.40 15.37
N PHE A 325 11.76 -18.98 15.41
CA PHE A 325 12.33 -19.52 16.65
C PHE A 325 12.70 -18.44 17.66
N LYS A 326 13.23 -17.29 17.22
CA LYS A 326 13.51 -16.15 18.09
C LYS A 326 12.21 -15.60 18.72
N GLY A 327 11.14 -15.53 17.92
CA GLY A 327 9.82 -15.10 18.36
C GLY A 327 9.14 -16.07 19.34
N SER A 328 9.34 -17.37 19.16
CA SER A 328 8.80 -18.39 20.07
C SER A 328 9.48 -18.42 21.44
N LYS A 329 10.77 -18.04 21.53
CA LYS A 329 11.52 -18.02 22.80
C LYS A 329 11.21 -16.82 23.70
N ALA A 330 10.49 -15.83 23.18
CA ALA A 330 10.15 -14.60 23.89
C ALA A 330 8.64 -14.50 24.17
N LYS A 331 7.94 -15.64 24.23
CA LYS A 331 6.59 -15.84 24.75
C LYS A 331 6.65 -16.65 26.02
#